data_AF-A0A9P0CJM2-F1
#
_entry.id   AF-A0A9P0CJM2-F1
#
_cell.length_a   1.000
_cell.length_b   1.000
_cell.length_c   1.000
_cell.angle_alpha   90.00
_cell.angle_beta   90.00
_cell.angle_gamma   90.00
#
_symmetry.space_group_name_H-M   'P 1'
#
loop_
_entity.id
_entity.type
_entity.pdbx_description
1 polymer ?
#
loop_
_entity_poly.entity_id
_entity_poly.type
_entity_poly.pdbx_seq_one_letter_code
_entity_poly.pdbx_strand_id
1 'polypeptide(L)'
;MDAHDILCQEFNANNINPRDVNTLRRKYDNLKKRTKKKYADEKLYMRRTGGGPPKIINIDSVDQSLKDILGSHITGMESEFDDDRILKAVKNNEINGDDIIENQEEAGSSQEEAGSSKIEVPQKLN
;
A
#
# COMPACT_ATOMS: atom_id res chain seq x y z
N MET A 1 27.69 -13.71 23.98
CA MET A 1 27.98 -12.80 22.84
C MET A 1 26.68 -12.12 22.48
N ASP A 2 26.68 -10.79 22.42
CA ASP A 2 25.47 -10.04 22.07
C ASP A 2 25.23 -10.11 20.56
N ALA A 3 23.96 -10.05 20.14
CA ALA A 3 23.59 -10.12 18.72
C ALA A 3 24.25 -9.02 17.87
N HIS A 4 24.47 -7.84 18.46
CA HIS A 4 25.15 -6.74 17.79
C HIS A 4 26.66 -6.99 17.58
N ASP A 5 27.29 -7.76 18.46
CA ASP A 5 28.72 -8.10 18.32
C ASP A 5 28.93 -9.08 17.17
N ILE A 6 28.05 -10.07 17.05
CA ILE A 6 28.06 -11.05 15.94
C ILE A 6 27.90 -10.32 14.60
N LEU A 7 26.90 -9.44 14.49
CA LEU A 7 26.68 -8.63 13.30
C LEU A 7 27.89 -7.75 12.96
N CYS A 8 28.54 -7.18 13.97
CA CYS A 8 29.72 -6.35 13.78
C CYS A 8 30.90 -7.16 13.24
N GLN A 9 31.11 -8.37 13.76
CA GLN A 9 32.13 -9.28 13.28
C GLN A 9 31.87 -9.69 11.83
N GLU A 10 30.64 -10.09 11.49
CA GLU A 10 30.24 -10.43 10.13
C GLU A 10 30.40 -9.25 9.17
N PHE A 11 30.01 -8.04 9.59
CA PHE A 11 30.18 -6.84 8.79
C PHE A 11 31.66 -6.56 8.53
N ASN A 12 32.50 -6.61 9.57
CA ASN A 12 33.93 -6.32 9.46
C ASN A 12 34.68 -7.39 8.66
N ALA A 13 34.23 -8.65 8.67
CA ALA A 13 34.80 -9.71 7.85
C ALA A 13 34.52 -9.51 6.34
N ASN A 14 33.39 -8.90 6.00
CA ASN A 14 32.96 -8.70 4.62
C ASN A 14 33.30 -7.31 4.05
N ASN A 15 33.86 -6.40 4.85
CA ASN A 15 34.12 -5.02 4.46
C ASN A 15 35.56 -4.60 4.73
N ILE A 16 36.11 -3.76 3.85
CA ILE A 16 37.50 -3.27 3.98
C ILE A 16 37.65 -2.33 5.18
N ASN A 17 36.61 -1.54 5.49
CA ASN A 17 36.65 -0.54 6.55
C ASN A 17 35.89 -1.05 7.78
N PRO A 18 36.59 -1.45 8.86
CA PRO A 18 35.94 -1.93 10.06
C PRO A 18 35.16 -0.82 10.74
N ARG A 19 34.06 -1.19 11.37
CA ARG A 19 33.18 -0.29 12.11
C ARG A 19 32.97 -0.83 13.52
N ASP A 20 32.74 0.10 14.43
CA ASP A 20 32.40 -0.22 15.81
C ASP A 20 30.92 -0.64 15.94
N VAL A 21 30.65 -1.52 16.91
CA VAL A 21 29.33 -2.07 17.23
C VAL A 21 28.33 -0.92 17.48
N ASN A 22 28.75 0.10 18.23
CA ASN A 22 27.90 1.25 18.55
C ASN A 22 27.52 2.06 17.29
N THR A 23 28.42 2.12 16.31
CA THR A 23 28.17 2.84 15.06
C THR A 23 27.13 2.10 14.22
N LEU A 24 27.24 0.78 14.11
CA LEU A 24 26.27 -0.07 13.40
C LEU A 24 24.89 0.01 14.06
N ARG A 25 24.85 -0.14 15.39
CA ARG A 25 23.61 -0.04 16.16
C ARG A 25 22.93 1.31 15.95
N ARG A 26 23.68 2.42 16.10
CA ARG A 26 23.15 3.77 15.89
C ARG A 26 22.66 3.98 14.46
N LYS A 27 23.36 3.41 13.46
CA LYS A 27 22.93 3.48 12.06
C LYS A 27 21.58 2.79 11.87
N TYR A 28 21.41 1.58 12.41
CA TYR A 28 20.14 0.86 12.36
C TYR A 28 19.02 1.62 13.05
N ASP A 29 19.24 2.16 14.25
CA ASP A 29 18.23 2.92 14.99
C ASP A 29 17.78 4.17 14.23
N ASN A 30 18.73 4.88 13.63
CA ASN A 30 18.42 6.04 12.79
C ASN A 30 17.61 5.64 11.55
N LEU A 31 17.96 4.52 10.93
CA LEU A 31 17.26 4.01 9.76
C LEU A 31 15.83 3.62 10.13
N LYS A 32 15.64 2.85 11.21
CA LYS A 32 14.33 2.48 11.76
C LYS A 32 13.46 3.71 12.04
N LYS A 33 14.00 4.74 12.71
CA LYS A 33 13.27 5.99 12.98
C LYS A 33 12.87 6.71 11.70
N ARG A 34 13.80 6.83 10.75
CA ARG A 34 13.56 7.48 9.45
C ARG A 34 12.46 6.78 8.66
N THR A 35 12.53 5.45 8.58
CA THR A 35 11.57 4.62 7.85
C THR A 35 10.18 4.75 8.47
N LYS A 36 10.05 4.63 9.80
CA LYS A 36 8.76 4.85 10.48
C LYS A 36 8.16 6.22 10.17
N LYS A 37 8.98 7.27 10.19
CA LYS A 37 8.53 8.62 9.84
C LYS A 37 8.03 8.70 8.39
N LYS A 38 8.77 8.13 7.42
CA LYS A 38 8.36 8.13 6.01
C LYS A 38 6.98 7.48 5.83
N TYR A 39 6.74 6.31 6.41
CA TYR A 39 5.44 5.62 6.31
C TYR A 39 4.31 6.36 7.05
N ALA A 40 4.61 6.99 8.19
CA ALA A 40 3.63 7.81 8.90
C ALA A 40 3.24 9.05 8.08
N ASP A 41 4.24 9.74 7.52
CA ASP A 41 4.04 10.90 6.67
C ASP A 41 3.27 10.52 5.38
N GLU A 42 3.54 9.34 4.81
CA GLU A 42 2.83 8.82 3.62
C GLU A 42 1.34 8.66 3.91
N LYS A 43 1.01 7.95 4.99
CA LYS A 43 -0.39 7.76 5.44
C LYS A 43 -1.06 9.11 5.74
N LEU A 44 -0.34 10.04 6.36
CA LEU A 44 -0.83 11.37 6.67
C LEU A 44 -1.16 12.16 5.41
N TYR A 45 -0.26 12.21 4.43
CA TYR A 45 -0.50 12.96 3.20
C TYR A 45 -1.56 12.33 2.32
N MET A 46 -1.71 10.99 2.34
CA MET A 46 -2.84 10.33 1.69
C MET A 46 -4.20 10.71 2.31
N ARG A 47 -4.27 10.89 3.63
CA ARG A 47 -5.53 11.19 4.35
C ARG A 47 -5.77 12.69 4.59
N ARG A 48 -4.95 13.58 4.05
CA ARG A 48 -5.06 15.03 4.29
C ARG A 48 -6.15 15.64 3.43
N THR A 49 -7.07 16.40 4.04
CA THR A 49 -8.24 17.00 3.37
C THR A 49 -8.11 18.52 3.12
N GLY A 50 -6.88 19.06 3.18
CA GLY A 50 -6.61 20.50 3.22
C GLY A 50 -6.49 21.24 1.87
N GLY A 51 -7.20 20.82 0.83
CA GLY A 51 -7.33 21.58 -0.44
C GLY A 51 -6.04 21.87 -1.25
N GLY A 52 -4.91 21.26 -0.91
CA GLY A 52 -3.62 21.42 -1.60
C GLY A 52 -3.15 20.12 -2.25
N PRO A 53 -2.17 20.18 -3.17
CA PRO A 53 -1.66 19.00 -3.85
C PRO A 53 -1.05 18.00 -2.84
N PRO A 54 -1.28 16.69 -3.01
CA PRO A 54 -0.73 15.67 -2.13
C PRO A 54 0.79 15.66 -2.23
N LYS A 55 1.46 15.53 -1.09
CA LYS A 55 2.91 15.38 -1.06
C LYS A 55 3.28 13.91 -1.27
N ILE A 56 3.97 13.63 -2.36
CA ILE A 56 4.47 12.30 -2.68
C ILE A 56 5.72 12.03 -1.83
N ILE A 57 5.73 10.89 -1.13
CA ILE A 57 6.90 10.42 -0.38
C ILE A 57 7.51 9.25 -1.13
N ASN A 58 8.82 9.37 -1.40
CA ASN A 58 9.57 8.29 -2.01
C ASN A 58 10.04 7.29 -0.94
N ILE A 59 9.56 6.06 -1.05
CA ILE A 59 9.98 4.92 -0.24
C ILE A 59 11.12 4.23 -0.98
N ASP A 60 12.27 4.10 -0.31
CA ASP A 60 13.45 3.45 -0.88
C ASP A 60 13.34 1.92 -0.73
N SER A 61 14.08 1.14 -1.52
CA SER A 61 14.14 -0.33 -1.37
C SER A 61 14.58 -0.78 0.03
N VAL A 62 15.46 -0.02 0.67
CA VAL A 62 15.90 -0.22 2.05
C VAL A 62 14.75 -0.01 3.04
N ASP A 63 13.87 0.96 2.79
CA ASP A 63 12.72 1.24 3.64
C ASP A 63 11.64 0.14 3.51
N GLN A 64 11.52 -0.47 2.33
CA GLN A 64 10.68 -1.64 2.11
C GLN A 64 11.23 -2.87 2.85
N SER A 65 12.53 -3.14 2.73
CA SER A 65 13.19 -4.24 3.44
C SER A 65 13.02 -4.11 4.97
N LEU A 66 13.12 -2.89 5.50
CA LEU A 66 12.88 -2.63 6.92
C LEU A 66 11.42 -2.82 7.33
N LYS A 67 10.47 -2.51 6.44
CA LYS A 67 9.05 -2.77 6.67
C LYS A 67 8.77 -4.25 6.74
N ASP A 68 9.42 -5.05 5.91
CA ASP A 68 9.26 -6.51 5.94
C ASP A 68 9.84 -7.10 7.24
N ILE A 69 10.98 -6.57 7.73
CA ILE A 69 11.58 -6.99 9.01
C ILE A 69 10.71 -6.56 10.22
N LEU A 70 10.15 -5.35 10.21
CA LEU A 70 9.42 -4.78 11.34
C LEU A 70 7.92 -5.12 11.34
N GLY A 71 7.37 -5.48 10.19
CA GLY A 71 5.96 -5.82 9.97
C GLY A 71 5.00 -4.74 10.48
N SER A 72 4.04 -5.16 11.30
CA SER A 72 2.96 -4.32 11.86
C SER A 72 3.46 -3.17 12.75
N HIS A 73 4.70 -3.22 13.24
CA HIS A 73 5.26 -2.16 14.10
C HIS A 73 5.51 -0.84 13.37
N ILE A 74 5.40 -0.82 12.03
CA ILE A 74 5.49 0.40 11.22
C ILE A 74 4.11 0.96 10.87
N THR A 75 3.19 0.11 10.42
CA THR A 75 1.88 0.52 9.89
C THR A 75 0.84 0.75 10.99
N GLY A 76 1.06 0.17 12.17
CA GLY A 76 0.08 0.08 13.25
C GLY A 76 -0.86 -1.12 13.07
N MET A 77 -1.74 -1.31 14.04
CA MET A 77 -2.84 -2.28 13.94
C MET A 77 -4.00 -1.67 13.14
N GLU A 78 -4.68 -2.48 12.36
CA GLU A 78 -5.93 -2.10 11.71
C GLU A 78 -7.05 -2.08 12.77
N SER A 79 -7.98 -1.13 12.63
CA SER A 79 -9.15 -1.05 13.52
C SER A 79 -10.20 -2.08 13.09
N GLU A 80 -10.79 -2.79 14.05
CA GLU A 80 -11.85 -3.76 13.80
C GLU A 80 -13.20 -3.11 13.46
N PHE A 81 -13.37 -1.84 13.85
CA PHE A 81 -14.61 -1.08 13.74
C PHE A 81 -14.51 0.09 12.74
N ASP A 82 -13.56 0.07 11.80
CA ASP A 82 -13.47 1.08 10.75
C ASP A 82 -14.43 0.74 9.59
N ASP A 83 -15.26 1.70 9.19
CA ASP A 83 -16.26 1.52 8.13
C ASP A 83 -15.64 1.41 6.73
N ASP A 84 -14.37 1.81 6.57
CA ASP A 84 -13.61 1.74 5.31
C ASP A 84 -12.71 0.49 5.20
N ARG A 85 -12.94 -0.53 6.06
CA ARG A 85 -12.18 -1.79 6.03
C ARG A 85 -12.41 -2.54 4.73
N ILE A 86 -11.53 -2.34 3.75
CA ILE A 86 -11.47 -3.16 2.55
C ILE A 86 -10.97 -4.55 2.96
N LEU A 87 -11.91 -5.49 3.13
CA LEU A 87 -11.60 -6.90 3.28
C LEU A 87 -10.78 -7.32 2.04
N LYS A 88 -9.47 -7.48 2.20
CA LYS A 88 -8.63 -8.06 1.15
C LYS A 88 -9.15 -9.47 0.92
N ALA A 89 -9.89 -9.66 -0.17
CA ALA A 89 -10.29 -10.97 -0.64
C ALA A 89 -9.03 -11.83 -0.69
N VAL A 90 -8.99 -12.83 0.18
CA VAL A 90 -7.94 -13.85 0.15
C VAL A 90 -8.06 -14.50 -1.23
N LYS A 91 -7.10 -14.27 -2.11
CA LYS A 91 -6.97 -15.05 -3.34
C LYS A 91 -6.51 -16.45 -2.93
N ASN A 92 -7.46 -17.28 -2.49
CA ASN A 92 -7.28 -18.71 -2.41
C ASN A 92 -7.29 -19.22 -3.86
N ASN A 93 -6.12 -19.23 -4.49
CA ASN A 93 -5.92 -19.98 -5.73
C ASN A 93 -5.73 -21.46 -5.38
N GLU A 94 -6.83 -22.15 -5.09
CA GLU A 94 -6.94 -23.60 -5.25
C GLU A 94 -8.33 -23.89 -5.82
N ILE A 95 -8.48 -23.65 -7.13
CA ILE A 95 -9.56 -24.24 -7.91
C ILE A 95 -9.06 -25.64 -8.30
N ASN A 96 -9.36 -26.64 -7.47
CA ASN A 96 -9.33 -28.01 -7.93
C ASN A 96 -10.53 -28.18 -8.87
N GLY A 97 -10.25 -28.69 -10.07
CA GLY A 97 -11.23 -28.90 -11.11
C GLY A 97 -12.28 -29.94 -10.72
N ASP A 98 -13.37 -29.89 -11.47
CA ASP A 98 -14.48 -30.83 -11.50
C ASP A 98 -15.59 -30.55 -10.49
N ASP A 99 -16.49 -29.63 -10.86
CA ASP A 99 -17.94 -29.87 -10.85
C ASP A 99 -18.65 -28.89 -11.80
N ILE A 100 -19.01 -29.42 -12.97
CA ILE A 100 -19.92 -28.80 -13.94
C ILE A 100 -21.35 -29.00 -13.41
N ILE A 101 -22.09 -27.92 -13.18
CA ILE A 101 -23.55 -27.95 -13.32
C ILE A 101 -23.98 -26.72 -14.13
N GLU A 102 -24.17 -26.99 -15.41
CA GLU A 102 -24.94 -26.21 -16.36
C GLU A 102 -26.40 -26.20 -15.94
N ASN A 103 -27.03 -25.02 -15.87
CA ASN A 103 -28.46 -24.86 -16.05
C ASN A 103 -28.69 -23.56 -16.82
N GLN A 104 -29.00 -23.73 -18.10
CA GLN A 104 -29.57 -22.70 -18.97
C GLN A 104 -31.04 -22.52 -18.60
N GLU A 105 -31.54 -21.29 -18.68
CA GLU A 105 -32.89 -20.99 -19.19
C GLU A 105 -32.98 -19.50 -19.56
N GLU A 106 -33.14 -19.25 -20.86
CA GLU A 106 -33.51 -17.97 -21.46
C GLU A 106 -35.04 -17.76 -21.41
N ALA A 107 -35.47 -16.51 -21.21
CA ALA A 107 -36.63 -15.81 -21.80
C ALA A 107 -36.97 -14.63 -20.87
N GLY A 108 -37.25 -13.38 -21.27
CA GLY A 108 -37.57 -12.80 -22.56
C GLY A 108 -37.76 -11.29 -22.38
N SER A 109 -37.84 -10.61 -23.52
CA SER A 109 -37.86 -9.16 -23.77
C SER A 109 -38.91 -8.33 -23.03
N SER A 110 -38.64 -7.01 -22.91
CA SER A 110 -39.55 -5.95 -23.39
C SER A 110 -38.81 -4.61 -23.56
N GLN A 111 -38.88 -4.06 -24.77
CA GLN A 111 -38.49 -2.69 -25.14
C GLN A 111 -39.62 -1.72 -24.74
N GLU A 112 -39.30 -0.45 -24.49
CA GLU A 112 -40.17 0.68 -24.85
C GLU A 112 -39.32 1.91 -25.24
N GLU A 113 -39.49 2.34 -26.49
CA GLU A 113 -39.09 3.64 -27.02
C GLU A 113 -40.14 4.71 -26.68
N ALA A 114 -39.70 5.95 -26.43
CA ALA A 114 -40.24 7.20 -26.98
C ALA A 114 -39.56 8.37 -26.25
N GLY A 115 -38.86 9.28 -26.92
CA GLY A 115 -39.53 10.47 -27.40
C GLY A 115 -38.53 11.62 -27.54
N SER A 116 -38.42 12.10 -28.77
CA SER A 116 -37.55 13.19 -29.24
C SER A 116 -37.98 14.56 -28.71
N SER A 117 -37.01 15.43 -28.39
CA SER A 117 -37.11 16.85 -28.74
C SER A 117 -35.73 17.49 -28.89
N LYS A 118 -35.35 17.73 -30.15
CA LYS A 118 -34.37 18.75 -30.54
C LYS A 118 -34.89 20.11 -30.11
N ILE A 119 -34.05 20.96 -29.50
CA ILE A 119 -34.24 22.42 -29.56
C ILE A 119 -32.89 23.06 -29.89
N GLU A 120 -32.96 23.90 -30.92
CA GLU A 120 -31.90 24.55 -31.66
C GLU A 120 -31.22 25.69 -30.90
N VAL A 121 -29.97 25.93 -31.29
CA VAL A 121 -29.14 27.10 -30.95
C VAL A 121 -29.72 28.37 -31.60
N PRO A 122 -29.60 29.54 -30.96
CA PRO A 122 -29.21 30.72 -31.73
C PRO A 122 -27.93 31.39 -31.22
N GLN A 123 -27.12 31.81 -32.20
CA GLN A 123 -25.87 32.56 -32.06
C GLN A 123 -26.11 34.07 -31.82
N LYS A 124 -25.19 34.66 -31.03
CA LYS A 124 -24.67 36.05 -30.99
C LYS A 124 -25.61 37.26 -30.76
N LEU A 125 -25.23 38.06 -29.74
CA LEU A 125 -25.27 39.53 -29.63
C LEU A 125 -24.45 39.86 -28.35
N ASN A 126 -23.39 40.67 -28.24
CA ASN A 126 -22.69 41.67 -29.05
C ASN A 126 -21.17 41.40 -29.00
#